data_AF-A0A7C4G458-F1
#
_entry.id   AF-A0A7C4G458-F1
#
_cell.length_a   1.000
_cell.length_b   1.000
_cell.length_c   1.000
_cell.angle_alpha   90.00
_cell.angle_beta   90.00
_cell.angle_gamma   90.00
#
_symmetry.space_group_name_H-M   'P 1'
#
loop_
_entity.id
_entity.type
_entity.pdbx_description
1 polymer ?
#
loop_
_entity_poly.entity_id
_entity_poly.type
_entity_poly.pdbx_seq_one_letter_code
_entity_poly.pdbx_strand_id
1 'polypeptide(L)'
;MTAISFYGVKMANEDIELLRGKKLVKMLAKKIKDEASSLKSDSKLQDPIKIIAPFLTEKAKTVLDQALIQYPLETKNLLSLLVKYVINGKLSTSIITGEELLTLFHRLGIYVKMPTRIFIKEKNKIKSLEEKIKEKLGKES
;
A
#
# COMPACT_ATOMS: atom_id res chain seq x y z
N MET A 1 -59.86 38.29 23.21
CA MET A 1 -59.54 36.92 23.65
C MET A 1 -58.85 36.18 22.50
N THR A 2 -57.64 36.58 22.09
CA THR A 2 -56.98 35.98 20.88
C THR A 2 -55.44 36.08 20.85
N ALA A 3 -54.76 36.32 21.98
CA ALA A 3 -53.29 36.37 22.01
C ALA A 3 -52.65 35.01 22.36
N ILE A 4 -53.37 34.12 23.04
CA ILE A 4 -52.83 32.86 23.56
C ILE A 4 -52.72 31.78 22.46
N SER A 5 -53.60 31.81 21.46
CA SER A 5 -53.60 30.82 20.38
C SER A 5 -52.42 30.98 19.40
N PHE A 6 -51.94 32.21 19.16
CA PHE A 6 -50.85 32.45 18.23
C PHE A 6 -49.47 32.04 18.78
N TYR A 7 -49.26 32.19 20.10
CA TYR A 7 -48.00 31.83 20.75
C TYR A 7 -47.83 30.31 20.88
N GLY A 8 -48.92 29.58 21.18
CA GLY A 8 -48.88 28.11 21.27
C GLY A 8 -48.57 27.41 19.95
N VAL A 9 -49.07 27.94 18.82
CA VAL A 9 -48.78 27.39 17.48
C VAL A 9 -47.34 27.67 17.05
N LYS A 10 -46.77 28.82 17.43
CA LYS A 10 -45.38 29.17 17.11
C LYS A 10 -44.38 28.28 17.86
N MET A 11 -44.58 28.06 19.17
CA MET A 11 -43.74 27.17 19.98
C MET A 11 -43.83 25.71 19.51
N ALA A 12 -45.03 25.24 19.15
CA ALA A 12 -45.21 23.89 18.61
C ALA A 12 -44.48 23.68 17.27
N ASN A 13 -44.46 24.68 16.38
CA ASN A 13 -43.72 24.62 15.13
C ASN A 13 -42.20 24.63 15.36
N GLU A 14 -41.72 25.43 16.31
CA GLU A 14 -40.30 25.52 16.67
C GLU A 14 -39.79 24.20 17.27
N ASP A 15 -40.60 23.54 18.10
CA ASP A 15 -40.32 22.19 18.63
C ASP A 15 -40.26 21.13 17.52
N ILE A 16 -41.15 21.22 16.52
CA ILE A 16 -41.17 20.32 15.36
C ILE A 16 -39.91 20.50 14.50
N GLU A 17 -39.47 21.73 14.27
CA GLU A 17 -38.25 22.03 13.52
C GLU A 17 -37.00 21.52 14.26
N LEU A 18 -36.96 21.70 15.57
CA LEU A 18 -35.86 21.22 16.42
C LEU A 18 -35.80 19.69 16.43
N LEU A 19 -36.95 19.00 16.45
CA LEU A 19 -37.05 17.54 16.30
C LEU A 19 -36.55 17.05 14.94
N ARG A 20 -36.90 17.75 13.85
CA ARG A 20 -36.41 17.43 12.50
C ARG A 20 -34.89 17.61 12.39
N GLY A 21 -34.35 18.69 12.94
CA GLY A 21 -32.91 18.93 13.01
C GLY A 21 -32.16 17.83 13.76
N LYS A 22 -32.64 17.44 14.95
CA LYS A 22 -32.07 16.33 15.73
C LYS A 22 -32.09 14.99 14.97
N LYS A 23 -33.16 14.71 14.22
CA LYS A 23 -33.27 13.49 13.39
C LYS A 23 -32.28 13.49 12.24
N LEU A 24 -32.13 14.62 11.55
CA LEU A 24 -31.15 14.81 10.47
C LEU A 24 -29.72 14.58 10.98
N VAL A 25 -29.34 15.22 12.10
CA VAL A 25 -28.01 15.06 12.70
C VAL A 25 -27.75 13.59 13.09
N LYS A 26 -28.73 12.90 13.67
CA LYS A 26 -28.60 11.47 13.98
C LYS A 26 -28.45 10.60 12.72
N MET A 27 -29.16 10.91 11.65
CA MET A 27 -29.03 10.19 10.37
C MET A 27 -27.67 10.44 9.72
N LEU A 28 -27.17 11.68 9.75
CA LEU A 28 -25.83 12.03 9.27
C LEU A 28 -24.75 11.37 10.10
N ALA A 29 -24.84 11.41 11.43
CA ALA A 29 -23.91 10.73 12.33
C ALA A 29 -23.92 9.21 12.14
N LYS A 30 -25.10 8.63 11.86
CA LYS A 30 -25.23 7.21 11.52
C LYS A 30 -24.58 6.91 10.18
N LYS A 31 -24.81 7.72 9.13
CA LYS A 31 -24.12 7.56 7.84
C LYS A 31 -22.61 7.67 7.96
N ILE A 32 -22.09 8.65 8.71
CA ILE A 32 -20.65 8.80 8.97
C ILE A 32 -20.11 7.61 9.75
N LYS A 33 -20.87 7.08 10.73
CA LYS A 33 -20.49 5.88 11.47
C LYS A 33 -20.56 4.63 10.60
N ASP A 34 -21.50 4.54 9.68
CA ASP A 34 -21.67 3.43 8.74
C ASP A 34 -20.57 3.47 7.66
N GLU A 35 -20.17 4.66 7.19
CA GLU A 35 -19.01 4.88 6.30
C GLU A 35 -17.68 4.63 7.03
N ALA A 36 -17.53 5.10 8.27
CA ALA A 36 -16.36 4.82 9.09
C ALA A 36 -16.29 3.35 9.52
N SER A 37 -17.42 2.66 9.63
CA SER A 37 -17.47 1.23 9.95
C SER A 37 -17.34 0.36 8.71
N SER A 38 -17.78 0.77 7.52
CA SER A 38 -17.46 0.10 6.25
C SER A 38 -15.96 0.20 5.92
N LEU A 39 -15.36 1.38 6.14
CA LEU A 39 -13.91 1.57 6.09
C LEU A 39 -13.15 0.71 7.13
N LYS A 40 -13.78 0.40 8.28
CA LYS A 40 -13.19 -0.45 9.35
C LYS A 40 -13.51 -1.95 9.22
N SER A 41 -14.59 -2.33 8.53
CA SER A 41 -14.98 -3.72 8.34
C SER A 41 -14.31 -4.35 7.12
N ASP A 42 -14.00 -3.55 6.10
CA ASP A 42 -13.11 -3.96 5.00
C ASP A 42 -11.63 -3.95 5.43
N SER A 43 -11.32 -3.34 6.58
CA SER A 43 -10.04 -3.47 7.26
C SER A 43 -10.03 -4.64 8.27
N LYS A 44 -10.42 -5.86 7.84
CA LYS A 44 -9.53 -6.98 8.21
C LYS A 44 -8.20 -6.57 7.60
N LEU A 45 -7.29 -6.08 8.44
CA LEU A 45 -5.90 -5.73 8.14
C LEU A 45 -5.25 -6.89 7.37
N GLN A 46 -5.54 -7.00 6.09
CA GLN A 46 -4.69 -7.72 5.18
C GLN A 46 -3.54 -6.76 5.00
N ASP A 47 -2.48 -7.06 5.75
CA ASP A 47 -1.17 -6.44 5.58
C ASP A 47 -0.93 -6.26 4.07
N PRO A 48 -0.63 -5.05 3.57
CA PRO A 48 -0.38 -4.82 2.15
C PRO A 48 0.59 -5.82 1.54
N ILE A 49 1.53 -6.33 2.35
CA ILE A 49 2.46 -7.39 1.98
C ILE A 49 1.72 -8.70 1.66
N LYS A 50 0.76 -9.11 2.50
CA LYS A 50 -0.03 -10.33 2.29
C LYS A 50 -0.91 -10.26 1.05
N ILE A 51 -1.43 -9.07 0.71
CA ILE A 51 -2.25 -8.89 -0.49
C ILE A 51 -1.39 -8.98 -1.76
N ILE A 52 -0.19 -8.38 -1.75
CA ILE A 52 0.68 -8.40 -2.92
C ILE A 52 1.42 -9.73 -3.09
N ALA A 53 1.72 -10.45 -2.00
CA ALA A 53 2.59 -11.62 -2.01
C ALA A 53 2.22 -12.73 -3.02
N PRO A 54 0.93 -13.02 -3.30
CA PRO A 54 0.54 -13.97 -4.34
C PRO A 54 0.89 -13.53 -5.76
N PHE A 55 1.04 -12.22 -5.98
CA PHE A 55 1.39 -11.62 -7.27
C PHE A 55 2.90 -11.46 -7.45
N LEU A 56 3.72 -11.88 -6.49
CA LEU A 56 5.18 -11.75 -6.56
C LEU A 56 5.84 -13.10 -6.80
N THR A 57 6.77 -13.15 -7.77
CA THR A 57 7.75 -14.25 -7.86
C THR A 57 8.61 -14.34 -6.59
N GLU A 58 9.28 -15.46 -6.37
CA GLU A 58 10.24 -15.59 -5.25
C GLU A 58 11.33 -14.52 -5.30
N LYS A 59 11.87 -14.24 -6.49
CA LYS A 59 12.89 -13.20 -6.68
C LYS A 59 12.35 -11.81 -6.35
N ALA A 60 11.09 -11.53 -6.71
CA ALA A 60 10.43 -10.27 -6.36
C ALA A 60 10.21 -10.12 -4.85
N LYS A 61 9.92 -11.21 -4.13
CA LYS A 61 9.84 -11.19 -2.66
C LYS A 61 11.19 -10.81 -2.04
N THR A 62 12.28 -11.38 -2.53
CA THR A 62 13.64 -11.00 -2.08
C THR A 62 13.94 -9.51 -2.34
N VAL A 63 13.55 -8.99 -3.51
CA VAL A 63 13.70 -7.55 -3.80
C VAL A 63 12.88 -6.70 -2.85
N LEU A 64 11.62 -7.09 -2.59
CA LEU A 64 10.75 -6.39 -1.65
C LEU A 64 11.33 -6.39 -0.23
N ASP A 65 11.88 -7.50 0.23
CA ASP A 65 12.51 -7.61 1.55
C ASP A 65 13.73 -6.68 1.65
N GLN A 66 14.59 -6.64 0.63
CA GLN A 66 15.72 -5.71 0.58
C GLN A 66 15.26 -4.25 0.54
N ALA A 67 14.19 -3.95 -0.20
CA ALA A 67 13.60 -2.62 -0.26
C ALA A 67 13.03 -2.19 1.10
N LEU A 68 12.36 -3.08 1.84
CA LEU A 68 11.85 -2.81 3.17
C LEU A 68 12.96 -2.55 4.19
N ILE A 69 14.10 -3.23 4.06
CA ILE A 69 15.27 -3.00 4.93
C ILE A 69 15.92 -1.63 4.63
N GLN A 70 16.08 -1.29 3.35
CA GLN A 70 16.83 -0.10 2.93
C GLN A 70 15.99 1.19 2.89
N TYR A 71 14.73 1.07 2.44
CA TYR A 71 13.79 2.18 2.20
C TYR A 71 12.40 1.84 2.77
N PRO A 72 12.26 1.70 4.10
CA PRO A 72 11.05 1.18 4.72
C PRO A 72 9.80 2.04 4.47
N LEU A 73 9.95 3.38 4.48
CA LEU A 73 8.82 4.29 4.39
C LEU A 73 8.30 4.36 2.94
N GLU A 74 9.21 4.53 2.00
CA GLU A 74 8.96 4.61 0.57
C GLU A 74 8.38 3.30 0.05
N THR A 75 8.93 2.18 0.49
CA THR A 75 8.46 0.84 0.11
C THR A 75 7.04 0.59 0.60
N LYS A 76 6.71 0.95 1.84
CA LYS A 76 5.34 0.84 2.37
C LYS A 76 4.34 1.70 1.59
N ASN A 77 4.72 2.93 1.25
CA ASN A 77 3.88 3.82 0.45
C ASN A 77 3.63 3.24 -0.94
N LEU A 78 4.67 2.77 -1.62
CA LEU A 78 4.56 2.11 -2.91
C LEU A 78 3.64 0.88 -2.84
N LEU A 79 3.80 0.06 -1.82
CA LEU A 79 3.01 -1.16 -1.61
C LEU A 79 1.53 -0.84 -1.44
N SER A 80 1.21 0.20 -0.68
CA SER A 80 -0.17 0.65 -0.50
C SER A 80 -0.83 1.09 -1.82
N LEU A 81 -0.06 1.69 -2.73
CA LEU A 81 -0.52 2.07 -4.06
C LEU A 81 -0.70 0.85 -4.96
N LEU A 82 0.26 -0.07 -4.96
CA LEU A 82 0.17 -1.33 -5.71
C LEU A 82 -1.06 -2.14 -5.32
N VAL A 83 -1.32 -2.29 -4.02
CA VAL A 83 -2.52 -2.97 -3.51
C VAL A 83 -3.80 -2.30 -4.01
N LYS A 84 -3.87 -0.97 -4.02
CA LYS A 84 -5.02 -0.25 -4.60
C LYS A 84 -5.21 -0.57 -6.09
N TYR A 85 -4.13 -0.69 -6.86
CA TYR A 85 -4.21 -1.05 -8.28
C TYR A 85 -4.64 -2.50 -8.50
N VAL A 86 -4.19 -3.43 -7.65
CA VAL A 86 -4.61 -4.84 -7.68
C VAL A 86 -6.10 -4.97 -7.36
N ILE A 87 -6.57 -4.33 -6.28
CA ILE A 87 -7.99 -4.37 -5.87
C ILE A 87 -8.90 -3.78 -6.96
N ASN A 88 -8.45 -2.70 -7.61
CA ASN A 88 -9.21 -2.06 -8.69
C ASN A 88 -9.16 -2.82 -10.03
N GLY A 89 -8.54 -4.01 -10.08
CA GLY A 89 -8.43 -4.82 -11.29
C GLY A 89 -7.59 -4.19 -12.40
N LYS A 90 -6.78 -3.17 -12.08
CA LYS A 90 -5.94 -2.44 -13.04
C LYS A 90 -4.57 -3.10 -13.26
N LEU A 91 -4.14 -3.92 -12.32
CA LEU A 91 -3.03 -4.85 -12.53
C LEU A 91 -3.63 -6.14 -13.09
N SER A 92 -3.30 -6.43 -14.35
CA SER A 92 -3.51 -7.77 -14.93
C SER A 92 -2.95 -8.80 -13.94
N THR A 93 -3.59 -9.97 -13.85
CA THR A 93 -3.23 -11.13 -13.01
C THR A 93 -1.82 -11.69 -13.22
N SER A 94 -0.95 -10.98 -13.95
CA SER A 94 0.42 -11.36 -14.21
C SER A 94 1.27 -11.26 -12.94
N ILE A 95 2.11 -12.27 -12.76
CA ILE A 95 3.05 -12.36 -11.64
C ILE A 95 4.17 -11.34 -11.89
N ILE A 96 4.41 -10.45 -10.93
CA ILE A 96 5.48 -9.46 -10.93
C ILE A 96 6.83 -10.15 -10.67
N THR A 97 7.75 -9.99 -11.61
CA THR A 97 9.12 -10.49 -11.53
C THR A 97 10.01 -9.58 -10.67
N GLY A 98 11.15 -10.09 -10.22
CA GLY A 98 12.08 -9.30 -9.41
C GLY A 98 12.70 -8.15 -10.20
N GLU A 99 12.93 -8.37 -11.50
CA GLU A 99 13.45 -7.40 -12.45
C GLU A 99 12.48 -6.24 -12.66
N GLU A 100 11.18 -6.53 -12.84
CA GLU A 100 10.14 -5.52 -12.99
C GLU A 100 10.00 -4.67 -11.72
N LEU A 101 9.98 -5.32 -10.56
CA LEU A 101 9.88 -4.62 -9.28
C LEU A 101 11.10 -3.73 -9.02
N LEU A 102 12.30 -4.24 -9.30
CA LEU A 102 13.54 -3.47 -9.17
C LEU A 102 13.57 -2.27 -10.14
N THR A 103 13.12 -2.48 -11.38
CA THR A 103 13.00 -1.41 -12.38
C THR A 103 12.01 -0.35 -11.93
N LEU A 104 10.88 -0.75 -11.35
CA LEU A 104 9.91 0.19 -10.79
C LEU A 104 10.53 1.04 -9.67
N PHE A 105 11.25 0.41 -8.73
CA PHE A 105 11.97 1.13 -7.68
C PHE A 105 12.97 2.14 -8.27
N HIS A 106 13.79 1.73 -9.24
CA HIS A 106 14.75 2.63 -9.88
C HIS A 106 14.07 3.81 -10.59
N ARG A 107 12.95 3.60 -11.28
CA ARG A 107 12.18 4.67 -11.93
C ARG A 107 11.57 5.66 -10.94
N LEU A 108 11.36 5.23 -9.70
CA LEU A 108 10.89 6.06 -8.59
C LEU A 108 12.04 6.70 -7.79
N GLY A 109 13.29 6.53 -8.23
CA GLY A 109 14.48 7.04 -7.53
C GLY A 109 14.91 6.22 -6.32
N ILE A 110 14.34 5.03 -6.13
CA ILE A 110 14.65 4.14 -5.01
C ILE A 110 15.66 3.10 -5.51
N TYR A 111 16.93 3.29 -5.16
CA TYR A 111 18.01 2.40 -5.59
C TYR A 111 18.25 1.29 -4.57
N VAL A 112 17.46 0.23 -4.68
CA VAL A 112 17.56 -0.96 -3.80
C VAL A 112 18.80 -1.77 -4.18
N LYS A 113 19.75 -1.86 -3.25
CA LYS A 113 20.97 -2.67 -3.45
C LYS A 113 20.65 -4.14 -3.24
N MET A 114 20.90 -4.97 -4.25
CA MET A 114 20.74 -6.42 -4.13
C MET A 114 22.10 -7.09 -3.88
N PRO A 115 22.21 -8.06 -2.96
CA PRO A 115 23.44 -8.82 -2.73
C PRO A 115 23.64 -9.87 -3.85
N THR A 116 23.85 -9.42 -5.08
CA THR A 116 24.07 -10.31 -6.23
C THR A 116 25.53 -10.77 -6.30
N ARG A 117 25.75 -12.07 -6.49
CA ARG A 117 27.08 -12.65 -6.75
C ARG A 117 27.08 -13.38 -8.10
N ILE A 118 28.13 -13.18 -8.88
CA ILE A 118 28.34 -13.86 -10.16
C ILE A 118 29.44 -14.91 -9.96
N PHE A 119 29.16 -16.15 -10.36
CA PHE A 119 30.10 -17.26 -10.29
C PHE A 119 30.49 -17.72 -11.70
N ILE A 120 31.76 -18.08 -11.87
CA ILE A 120 32.30 -18.67 -13.10
C ILE A 120 32.74 -20.10 -12.79
N LYS A 121 32.39 -21.04 -13.68
CA LYS A 121 32.83 -22.43 -13.64
C LYS A 121 34.02 -22.62 -14.59
N GLU A 122 35.22 -22.84 -14.05
CA GLU A 122 36.44 -23.12 -14.83
C GLU A 122 37.04 -24.46 -14.43
N LYS A 123 37.29 -25.36 -15.40
CA LYS A 123 38.17 -26.54 -15.27
C LYS A 123 38.14 -27.20 -13.87
N ASN A 124 36.94 -27.56 -13.40
CA ASN A 124 36.63 -28.19 -12.10
C ASN A 124 36.65 -27.32 -10.82
N LYS A 125 36.69 -25.98 -10.90
CA LYS A 125 36.52 -25.08 -9.75
C LYS A 125 35.45 -24.02 -10.02
N ILE A 126 34.72 -23.65 -8.96
CA ILE A 126 33.78 -22.53 -8.94
C ILE A 126 34.53 -21.36 -8.30
N LYS A 127 34.70 -20.27 -9.04
CA LYS A 127 35.26 -19.02 -8.53
C LYS A 127 34.26 -17.88 -8.68
N SER A 128 34.35 -16.88 -7.82
CA SER A 128 33.57 -15.66 -8.02
C SER A 128 34.15 -14.83 -9.16
N LEU A 129 33.30 -14.10 -9.89
CA LEU A 129 33.75 -13.19 -10.94
C LEU A 129 34.69 -12.10 -10.37
N GLU A 130 34.40 -11.61 -9.16
CA GLU A 130 35.21 -10.62 -8.46
C GLU A 130 36.66 -11.10 -8.27
N GLU A 131 36.83 -12.33 -7.75
CA GLU A 131 38.12 -12.96 -7.56
C GLU A 131 38.87 -13.10 -8.88
N LYS A 132 38.17 -13.50 -9.95
CA LYS A 132 38.76 -13.65 -11.29
C LYS A 132 39.24 -12.32 -11.87
N ILE A 133 38.48 -11.25 -11.67
CA ILE A 133 38.85 -9.91 -12.15
C ILE A 133 40.05 -9.37 -11.37
N LYS A 134 40.06 -9.52 -10.03
CA LYS A 134 41.20 -9.10 -9.20
C LYS A 134 42.49 -9.84 -9.56
N GLU A 135 42.41 -11.15 -9.83
CA GLU A 135 43.55 -11.95 -10.30
C GLU A 135 44.12 -11.47 -11.64
N LYS A 136 43.29 -10.93 -12.54
CA LYS A 136 43.76 -10.37 -13.81
C LYS A 136 44.39 -8.99 -13.61
N LEU A 137 43.73 -8.09 -12.90
CA LEU A 137 44.21 -6.73 -12.68
C LEU A 137 45.51 -6.68 -11.85
N GLY A 138 45.65 -7.56 -10.85
CA GLY A 138 46.87 -7.63 -10.02
C GLY A 138 48.08 -8.29 -10.68
N LYS A 139 47.96 -8.82 -11.89
CA LYS A 139 49.07 -9.41 -12.66
C LYS A 139 49.64 -8.48 -13.73
N GLU A 140 49.05 -7.29 -13.90
CA GLU A 140 49.45 -6.28 -14.88
C GLU A 140 50.20 -5.09 -14.24
N SER A 141 50.62 -5.23 -12.97
CA SER A 141 51.50 -4.28 -12.24
C SER A 141 52.81 -4.95 -11.89
#